data_AF-B9Y7R5-F1
#
_entry.id   AF-B9Y7R5-F1
#
_cell.length_a   1.000
_cell.length_b   1.000
_cell.length_c   1.000
_cell.angle_alpha   90.00
_cell.angle_beta   90.00
_cell.angle_gamma   90.00
#
_symmetry.space_group_name_H-M   'P 1'
#
loop_
_entity.id
_entity.type
_entity.pdbx_description
1 polymer ?
#
loop_
_entity_poly.entity_id
_entity_poly.type
_entity_poly.pdbx_seq_one_letter_code
_entity_poly.pdbx_strand_id
1 'polypeptide(L)'
;MLISGCSRTPKNNAGQSDGTGSAVLTSSLSEEQLAHVKECNGRRVSSDQPVELVVMNGGKPEPFAVLQPGQLVQLKEINDPNLITSQYLPLDGMDQEGGAQVLVNALEVTPSGRWLNPTNHLLEKDFAVKLKAGTRMLDDNGETILTTSTDQQWLVYAQKDGAYGVELQGRIVWVDSAQVEETIARSDSGGPAATSLPVLMYHFFYSEAEGQSRENVNFVEVEEFRGQLQALQDRGYVALTMREVEMMMKGWADVPEKSVAITIDDGDPTVYQYAYPVLKDFGYNATLFLITGWMNPQLPYEFFQMREDGLELQSHSFLMHQGGCKAGHGGRILCVDHDEGVADTRQSLEYVDGGFVYCYPFGDVNDHAVEILQEAGVQLAFTTEYGKIKPGMDLYRLPRIRVTGGAGLDRFIKSIE
;
A
#
# COMPACT_ATOMS: atom_id res chain seq x y z
N MET A 1 -13.12 31.21 -0.26
CA MET A 1 -13.56 29.88 0.22
C MET A 1 -13.23 29.83 1.71
N LEU A 2 -14.20 29.51 2.56
CA LEU A 2 -14.08 29.64 4.03
C LEU A 2 -13.16 28.54 4.60
N ILE A 3 -12.16 29.00 5.35
CA ILE A 3 -11.10 28.22 5.98
C ILE A 3 -11.65 27.54 7.24
N SER A 4 -11.66 26.20 7.27
CA SER A 4 -11.74 25.42 8.50
C SER A 4 -10.37 24.75 8.71
N GLY A 5 -9.69 25.12 9.79
CA GLY A 5 -8.26 24.92 10.00
C GLY A 5 -7.77 23.48 10.17
N CYS A 6 -6.44 23.34 10.18
CA CYS A 6 -5.73 22.08 10.45
C CYS A 6 -4.73 22.27 11.60
N SER A 7 -4.73 21.31 12.54
CA SER A 7 -3.84 21.26 13.69
C SER A 7 -2.41 20.88 13.28
N ARG A 8 -1.42 21.55 13.89
CA ARG A 8 0.00 21.21 13.77
C ARG A 8 0.38 20.06 14.70
N THR A 9 1.14 19.10 14.20
CA THR A 9 2.05 18.23 14.99
C THR A 9 3.50 18.45 14.53
N PRO A 10 4.50 18.24 15.40
CA PRO A 10 5.82 18.88 15.30
C PRO A 10 6.85 18.06 14.51
N LYS A 11 7.74 18.78 13.83
CA LYS A 11 8.91 18.23 13.12
C LYS A 11 9.92 17.61 14.09
N ASN A 12 10.43 16.42 13.74
CA ASN A 12 11.68 15.91 14.29
C ASN A 12 12.85 16.21 13.32
N ASN A 13 13.94 16.69 13.90
CA ASN A 13 15.19 17.05 13.22
C ASN A 13 16.03 15.80 12.92
N ALA A 14 16.57 15.69 11.71
CA ALA A 14 17.81 14.95 11.46
C ALA A 14 18.55 15.47 10.20
N GLY A 15 19.81 15.84 10.40
CA GLY A 15 20.92 15.57 9.48
C GLY A 15 21.11 16.44 8.24
N GLN A 16 22.04 17.39 8.31
CA GLN A 16 22.67 18.06 7.16
C GLN A 16 23.57 17.10 6.35
N SER A 17 23.59 17.25 5.03
CA SER A 17 24.83 17.15 4.24
C SER A 17 24.73 17.95 2.94
N ASP A 18 25.85 18.58 2.59
CA ASP A 18 26.04 19.68 1.64
C ASP A 18 25.84 19.34 0.15
N GLY A 19 25.20 20.29 -0.55
CA GLY A 19 25.84 21.07 -1.61
C GLY A 19 26.12 20.42 -2.96
N THR A 20 25.18 20.57 -3.89
CA THR A 20 25.37 21.28 -5.18
C THR A 20 24.00 21.58 -5.78
N GLY A 21 23.52 22.82 -5.65
CA GLY A 21 22.23 23.25 -6.20
C GLY A 21 22.39 24.57 -6.95
N SER A 22 22.17 24.53 -8.26
CA SER A 22 21.94 25.72 -9.07
C SER A 22 20.71 26.45 -8.54
N ALA A 23 20.86 27.72 -8.17
CA ALA A 23 19.75 28.56 -7.73
C ALA A 23 18.82 28.88 -8.93
N VAL A 24 17.50 28.82 -8.73
CA VAL A 24 16.49 29.12 -9.78
C VAL A 24 15.40 30.05 -9.25
N LEU A 25 14.99 30.96 -10.14
CA LEU A 25 14.18 32.18 -9.96
C LEU A 25 12.78 31.96 -9.38
N THR A 26 12.46 32.78 -8.36
CA THR A 26 11.16 32.90 -7.67
C THR A 26 10.25 34.02 -8.20
N SER A 27 10.61 34.68 -9.30
CA SER A 27 9.96 35.95 -9.67
C SER A 27 8.51 35.83 -10.16
N SER A 28 7.97 34.61 -10.33
CA SER A 28 6.64 34.37 -10.88
C SER A 28 5.58 33.93 -9.86
N LEU A 29 5.95 33.59 -8.62
CA LEU A 29 5.01 33.15 -7.58
C LEU A 29 4.76 34.26 -6.56
N SER A 30 3.49 34.46 -6.18
CA SER A 30 3.10 35.33 -5.08
C SER A 30 3.45 34.72 -3.72
N GLU A 31 3.47 35.52 -2.65
CA GLU A 31 3.69 35.02 -1.29
C GLU A 31 2.64 33.98 -0.87
N GLU A 32 1.38 34.17 -1.29
CA GLU A 32 0.29 33.22 -1.05
C GLU A 32 0.53 31.90 -1.78
N GLN A 33 0.94 31.96 -3.05
CA GLN A 33 1.29 30.77 -3.83
C GLN A 33 2.47 30.03 -3.19
N LEU A 34 3.51 30.75 -2.79
CA LEU A 34 4.67 30.15 -2.12
C LEU A 34 4.30 29.48 -0.80
N ALA A 35 3.39 30.07 -0.02
CA ALA A 35 2.89 29.48 1.22
C ALA A 35 2.12 28.17 0.94
N HIS A 36 1.28 28.16 -0.10
CA HIS A 36 0.56 26.96 -0.55
C HIS A 36 1.51 25.85 -1.01
N VAL A 37 2.53 26.17 -1.81
CA VAL A 37 3.53 25.18 -2.25
C VAL A 37 4.25 24.57 -1.04
N LYS A 38 4.64 25.38 -0.05
CA LYS A 38 5.27 24.91 1.19
C LYS A 38 4.35 24.02 2.02
N GLU A 39 3.05 24.27 1.98
CA GLU A 39 2.06 23.41 2.65
C GLU A 39 1.98 22.02 2.00
N CYS A 40 2.17 21.93 0.68
CA CYS A 40 2.12 20.66 -0.05
C CYS A 40 3.34 19.75 0.22
N ASN A 41 4.43 20.24 0.81
CA ASN A 41 5.68 19.50 0.96
C ASN A 41 5.51 18.13 1.64
N GLY A 42 5.99 17.06 0.98
CA GLY A 42 5.87 15.70 1.49
C GLY A 42 4.43 15.17 1.57
N ARG A 43 3.46 15.92 1.06
CA ARG A 43 2.05 15.52 1.06
C ARG A 43 1.65 14.91 -0.27
N ARG A 44 0.54 14.18 -0.25
CA ARG A 44 -0.18 13.89 -1.48
C ARG A 44 -0.88 15.12 -2.00
N VAL A 45 -0.94 15.23 -3.31
CA VAL A 45 -1.70 16.27 -3.99
C VAL A 45 -2.58 15.66 -5.08
N SER A 46 -3.66 16.36 -5.40
CA SER A 46 -4.58 16.04 -6.49
C SER A 46 -4.95 17.29 -7.28
N SER A 47 -5.58 17.09 -8.43
CA SER A 47 -6.16 18.18 -9.22
C SER A 47 -7.54 17.80 -9.75
N ASP A 48 -8.44 18.77 -9.85
CA ASP A 48 -9.73 18.61 -10.51
C ASP A 48 -9.62 18.80 -12.04
N GLN A 49 -8.42 19.13 -12.54
CA GLN A 49 -8.12 19.31 -13.95
C GLN A 49 -6.94 18.40 -14.37
N PRO A 50 -6.76 18.14 -15.66
CA PRO A 50 -5.56 17.45 -16.13
C PRO A 50 -4.31 18.27 -15.79
N VAL A 51 -3.26 17.60 -15.32
CA VAL A 51 -2.00 18.25 -14.89
C VAL A 51 -0.86 17.78 -15.78
N GLU A 52 -0.10 18.73 -16.31
CA GLU A 52 1.13 18.40 -17.04
C GLU A 52 2.24 18.05 -16.03
N LEU A 53 2.75 16.83 -16.16
CA LEU A 53 3.96 16.37 -15.52
C LEU A 53 5.14 16.73 -16.42
N VAL A 54 6.24 17.15 -15.82
CA VAL A 54 7.47 17.52 -16.53
C VAL A 54 8.67 16.80 -15.97
N VAL A 55 9.68 16.57 -16.81
CA VAL A 55 10.98 16.06 -16.40
C VAL A 55 12.03 17.16 -16.57
N MET A 56 12.96 17.26 -15.63
CA MET A 56 14.08 18.20 -15.71
C MET A 56 15.25 17.62 -16.48
N ASN A 57 15.45 18.07 -17.72
CA ASN A 57 16.57 17.68 -18.57
C ASN A 57 17.50 18.87 -18.83
N GLY A 58 18.77 18.76 -18.40
CA GLY A 58 19.75 19.83 -18.61
C GLY A 58 19.34 21.19 -18.03
N GLY A 59 18.56 21.20 -16.94
CA GLY A 59 18.04 22.41 -16.30
C GLY A 59 16.81 23.02 -16.97
N LYS A 60 16.20 22.33 -17.95
CA LYS A 60 14.96 22.77 -18.60
C LYS A 60 13.83 21.78 -18.30
N PRO A 61 12.62 22.27 -17.96
CA PRO A 61 11.45 21.42 -17.85
C PRO A 61 10.99 21.02 -19.26
N GLU A 62 10.76 19.72 -19.46
CA GLU A 62 10.24 19.15 -20.68
C GLU A 62 8.96 18.37 -20.37
N PRO A 63 7.91 18.44 -21.22
CA PRO A 63 6.69 17.67 -21.02
C PRO A 63 6.98 16.18 -20.91
N PHE A 64 6.34 15.55 -19.93
CA PHE A 64 6.52 14.14 -19.64
C PHE A 64 5.24 13.37 -19.86
N ALA A 65 4.18 13.74 -19.15
CA ALA A 65 2.88 13.08 -19.23
C ALA A 65 1.77 14.02 -18.78
N VAL A 66 0.53 13.63 -19.04
CA VAL A 66 -0.66 14.31 -18.51
C VAL A 66 -1.37 13.39 -17.53
N LEU A 67 -1.38 13.79 -16.27
CA LEU A 67 -2.14 13.15 -15.21
C LEU A 67 -3.62 13.57 -15.33
N GLN A 68 -4.54 12.61 -15.23
CA GLN A 68 -5.97 12.90 -15.31
C GLN A 68 -6.50 13.53 -14.00
N PRO A 69 -7.68 14.19 -14.02
CA PRO A 69 -8.33 14.70 -12.82
C PRO A 69 -8.55 13.63 -11.74
N GLY A 70 -8.56 14.05 -10.48
CA GLY A 70 -8.81 13.22 -9.29
C GLY A 70 -7.65 12.30 -8.89
N GLN A 71 -6.58 12.27 -9.68
CA GLN A 71 -5.44 11.39 -9.42
C GLN A 71 -4.55 11.94 -8.32
N LEU A 72 -4.17 11.05 -7.40
CA LEU A 72 -3.26 11.36 -6.30
C LEU A 72 -1.81 11.10 -6.71
N VAL A 73 -0.93 12.05 -6.39
CA VAL A 73 0.53 11.88 -6.49
C VAL A 73 1.18 12.29 -5.17
N GLN A 74 2.20 11.55 -4.76
CA GLN A 74 3.00 11.81 -3.57
C GLN A 74 4.13 12.77 -3.93
N LEU A 75 4.21 13.87 -3.18
CA LEU A 75 5.33 14.79 -3.31
C LEU A 75 6.51 14.29 -2.50
N LYS A 76 7.71 14.43 -3.06
CA LYS A 76 8.95 14.16 -2.33
C LYS A 76 9.11 15.16 -1.20
N GLU A 77 9.38 14.67 0.00
CA GLU A 77 9.61 15.54 1.15
C GLU A 77 10.95 16.28 1.03
N ILE A 78 10.91 17.60 1.26
CA ILE A 78 12.07 18.47 1.34
C ILE A 78 12.24 18.93 2.79
N ASN A 79 13.35 18.52 3.43
CA ASN A 79 13.61 18.73 4.87
C ASN A 79 13.57 20.22 5.29
N ASP A 80 14.04 21.12 4.43
CA ASP A 80 13.92 22.57 4.62
C ASP A 80 12.90 23.16 3.64
N PRO A 81 11.64 23.39 4.08
CA PRO A 81 10.61 23.99 3.24
C PRO A 81 10.95 25.38 2.73
N ASN A 82 11.94 26.07 3.30
CA ASN A 82 12.37 27.37 2.78
C ASN A 82 13.16 27.23 1.47
N LEU A 83 13.63 26.03 1.14
CA LEU A 83 14.22 25.71 -0.16
C LEU A 83 13.15 25.42 -1.23
N ILE A 84 11.87 25.35 -0.86
CA ILE A 84 10.77 25.19 -1.80
C ILE A 84 10.48 26.56 -2.41
N THR A 85 11.09 26.79 -3.56
CA THR A 85 11.00 28.04 -4.31
C THR A 85 10.65 27.83 -5.79
N SER A 86 10.36 26.58 -6.18
CA SER A 86 10.12 26.15 -7.55
C SER A 86 8.64 26.22 -7.93
N GLN A 87 8.36 26.53 -9.20
CA GLN A 87 7.03 26.40 -9.81
C GLN A 87 6.55 24.94 -9.87
N TYR A 88 7.50 24.00 -9.80
CA TYR A 88 7.25 22.57 -9.88
C TYR A 88 7.73 21.86 -8.61
N LEU A 89 6.95 20.86 -8.16
CA LEU A 89 7.23 20.05 -7.00
C LEU A 89 7.72 18.66 -7.42
N PRO A 90 8.84 18.16 -6.85
CA PRO A 90 9.30 16.80 -7.13
C PRO A 90 8.33 15.77 -6.58
N LEU A 91 8.14 14.69 -7.34
CA LEU A 91 7.35 13.55 -6.91
C LEU A 91 8.21 12.49 -6.22
N ASP A 92 7.61 11.75 -5.31
CA ASP A 92 8.22 10.60 -4.65
C ASP A 92 7.93 9.34 -5.49
N GLY A 93 8.94 8.80 -6.17
CA GLY A 93 8.86 7.56 -6.95
C GLY A 93 8.06 7.61 -8.27
N MET A 94 8.74 7.52 -9.41
CA MET A 94 8.17 7.06 -10.67
C MET A 94 9.28 6.26 -11.35
N ASP A 95 9.16 4.93 -11.39
CA ASP A 95 10.26 4.08 -11.85
C ASP A 95 10.51 4.23 -13.36
N GLN A 96 11.47 5.10 -13.67
CA GLN A 96 12.02 5.36 -15.00
C GLN A 96 13.48 4.90 -15.04
N GLU A 97 13.88 4.21 -16.10
CA GLU A 97 15.31 4.04 -16.38
C GLU A 97 15.94 5.41 -16.71
N GLY A 98 16.80 5.92 -15.82
CA GLY A 98 17.57 7.15 -16.06
C GLY A 98 17.59 8.18 -14.92
N GLY A 99 16.86 7.96 -13.82
CA GLY A 99 16.96 8.79 -12.60
C GLY A 99 16.52 10.24 -12.77
N ALA A 100 15.75 10.55 -13.81
CA ALA A 100 15.25 11.89 -14.06
C ALA A 100 14.13 12.24 -13.07
N GLN A 101 14.16 13.47 -12.52
CA GLN A 101 13.14 13.91 -11.57
C GLN A 101 11.87 14.31 -12.32
N VAL A 102 10.78 13.57 -12.06
CA VAL A 102 9.43 13.96 -12.50
C VAL A 102 8.88 14.97 -11.52
N LEU A 103 8.36 16.07 -12.06
CA LEU A 103 7.80 17.18 -11.28
C LEU A 103 6.35 17.47 -11.72
N VAL A 104 5.58 18.05 -10.79
CA VAL A 104 4.20 18.48 -11.00
C VAL A 104 4.06 19.99 -10.81
N ASN A 105 3.20 20.65 -11.60
CA ASN A 105 2.96 22.09 -11.49
C ASN A 105 2.26 22.42 -10.16
N ALA A 106 2.92 23.19 -9.31
CA ALA A 106 2.45 23.51 -7.96
C ALA A 106 1.16 24.36 -7.95
N LEU A 107 0.85 25.06 -9.04
CA LEU A 107 -0.36 25.88 -9.16
C LEU A 107 -1.59 25.09 -9.63
N GLU A 108 -1.39 23.89 -10.16
CA GLU A 108 -2.46 23.05 -10.68
C GLU A 108 -2.90 21.99 -9.68
N VAL A 109 -2.24 21.90 -8.51
CA VAL A 109 -2.45 20.87 -7.52
C VAL A 109 -2.79 21.43 -6.13
N THR A 110 -3.56 20.67 -5.36
CA THR A 110 -3.95 21.00 -3.99
C THR A 110 -3.59 19.85 -3.04
N PRO A 111 -3.23 20.13 -1.78
CA PRO A 111 -3.05 19.09 -0.77
C PRO A 111 -4.28 18.20 -0.68
N SER A 112 -4.04 16.89 -0.69
CA SER A 112 -5.08 15.91 -0.45
C SER A 112 -5.16 15.59 1.04
N GLY A 113 -6.39 15.41 1.53
CA GLY A 113 -6.64 14.81 2.85
C GLY A 113 -6.49 13.28 2.87
N ARG A 114 -6.33 12.65 1.69
CA ARG A 114 -6.05 11.23 1.50
C ARG A 114 -4.55 11.03 1.47
N TRP A 115 -4.04 10.34 2.48
CA TRP A 115 -2.62 10.09 2.70
C TRP A 115 -2.39 8.61 2.53
N LEU A 116 -1.57 8.25 1.57
CA LEU A 116 -1.20 6.88 1.27
C LEU A 116 0.32 6.94 1.06
N ASN A 117 1.11 6.32 1.92
CA ASN A 117 2.51 6.10 1.57
C ASN A 117 2.57 4.73 0.89
N PRO A 118 2.82 4.65 -0.42
CA PRO A 118 3.02 3.38 -1.04
C PRO A 118 4.51 3.11 -1.06
N THR A 119 5.08 2.82 0.11
CA THR A 119 6.36 2.13 0.14
C THR A 119 6.09 0.68 -0.23
N ASN A 120 5.71 0.49 -1.50
CA ASN A 120 5.47 -0.82 -2.07
C ASN A 120 6.78 -1.35 -2.61
N HIS A 121 7.23 -2.45 -2.02
CA HIS A 121 8.35 -3.23 -2.54
C HIS A 121 7.89 -4.07 -3.73
N LEU A 122 7.34 -3.46 -4.79
CA LEU A 122 6.89 -4.22 -5.96
C LEU A 122 8.09 -4.93 -6.60
N LEU A 123 7.93 -6.23 -6.84
CA LEU A 123 8.96 -7.04 -7.44
C LEU A 123 8.98 -6.83 -8.96
N GLU A 124 10.11 -6.32 -9.46
CA GLU A 124 10.34 -6.07 -10.89
C GLU A 124 10.33 -7.38 -11.68
N LYS A 125 9.72 -7.36 -12.87
CA LYS A 125 9.98 -8.36 -13.92
C LYS A 125 11.35 -8.08 -14.55
N ASP A 126 11.90 -9.08 -15.21
CA ASP A 126 13.18 -9.07 -15.92
C ASP A 126 13.14 -8.31 -17.26
N PHE A 127 12.15 -7.45 -17.49
CA PHE A 127 12.07 -6.65 -18.72
C PHE A 127 11.35 -5.31 -18.51
N ALA A 128 11.62 -4.39 -19.43
CA ALA A 128 10.97 -3.09 -19.52
C ALA A 128 10.16 -2.99 -20.82
N VAL A 129 9.24 -2.03 -20.87
CA VAL A 129 8.45 -1.68 -22.07
C VAL A 129 8.78 -0.28 -22.54
N LYS A 130 8.94 -0.14 -23.86
CA LYS A 130 9.08 1.16 -24.52
C LYS A 130 7.71 1.63 -25.00
N LEU A 131 7.29 2.80 -24.51
CA LEU A 131 6.01 3.42 -24.77
C LEU A 131 6.21 4.62 -25.68
N LYS A 132 5.25 4.85 -26.59
CA LYS A 132 5.22 6.07 -27.43
C LYS A 132 4.48 7.19 -26.73
N ALA A 133 4.74 8.43 -27.15
CA ALA A 133 3.86 9.55 -26.85
C ALA A 133 2.40 9.22 -27.22
N GLY A 134 1.45 9.59 -26.34
CA GLY A 134 0.02 9.32 -26.47
C GLY A 134 -0.43 7.98 -25.89
N THR A 135 0.46 7.19 -25.28
CA THR A 135 0.11 5.92 -24.64
C THR A 135 -0.71 6.18 -23.38
N ARG A 136 -1.86 5.52 -23.27
CA ARG A 136 -2.72 5.61 -22.08
C ARG A 136 -2.33 4.54 -21.06
N MET A 137 -2.17 4.97 -19.81
CA MET A 137 -2.01 4.13 -18.63
C MET A 137 -3.31 4.10 -17.84
N LEU A 138 -3.81 2.91 -17.56
CA LEU A 138 -5.15 2.67 -17.03
C LEU A 138 -5.13 2.16 -15.59
N ASP A 139 -6.17 2.44 -14.83
CA ASP A 139 -6.40 1.81 -13.53
C ASP A 139 -6.95 0.37 -13.68
N ASP A 140 -7.26 -0.29 -12.57
CA ASP A 140 -7.85 -1.64 -12.58
C ASP A 140 -9.25 -1.68 -13.21
N ASN A 141 -9.96 -0.55 -13.28
CA ASN A 141 -11.29 -0.39 -13.89
C ASN A 141 -11.23 -0.02 -15.37
N GLY A 142 -10.03 0.20 -15.94
CA GLY A 142 -9.83 0.63 -17.31
C GLY A 142 -9.97 2.14 -17.53
N GLU A 143 -10.06 2.94 -16.47
CA GLU A 143 -10.04 4.40 -16.55
C GLU A 143 -8.63 4.91 -16.79
N THR A 144 -8.49 5.93 -17.63
CA THR A 144 -7.16 6.52 -17.87
C THR A 144 -6.71 7.33 -16.67
N ILE A 145 -5.53 7.02 -16.14
CA ILE A 145 -4.88 7.76 -15.06
C ILE A 145 -3.84 8.74 -15.63
N LEU A 146 -3.07 8.28 -16.61
CA LEU A 146 -1.95 9.03 -17.16
C LEU A 146 -1.87 8.79 -18.67
N THR A 147 -1.55 9.83 -19.43
CA THR A 147 -1.23 9.73 -20.85
C THR A 147 0.17 10.25 -21.09
N THR A 148 1.05 9.46 -21.71
CA THR A 148 2.42 9.86 -21.99
C THR A 148 2.44 11.01 -23.00
N SER A 149 3.32 12.00 -22.80
CA SER A 149 3.52 13.11 -23.75
C SER A 149 4.76 12.92 -24.61
N THR A 150 5.65 12.00 -24.21
CA THR A 150 6.91 11.67 -24.85
C THR A 150 7.08 10.16 -24.95
N ASP A 151 8.07 9.72 -25.72
CA ASP A 151 8.50 8.32 -25.71
C ASP A 151 9.22 8.02 -24.41
N GLN A 152 8.89 6.89 -23.77
CA GLN A 152 9.31 6.55 -22.41
C GLN A 152 9.62 5.07 -22.28
N GLN A 153 10.46 4.72 -21.31
CA GLN A 153 10.72 3.33 -20.94
C GLN A 153 10.32 3.10 -19.49
N TRP A 154 9.55 2.05 -19.25
CA TRP A 154 9.00 1.72 -17.94
C TRP A 154 9.32 0.28 -17.56
N LEU A 155 9.66 0.07 -16.29
CA LEU A 155 9.78 -1.26 -15.71
C LEU A 155 8.42 -1.93 -15.62
N VAL A 156 8.38 -3.23 -15.94
CA VAL A 156 7.17 -4.04 -15.79
C VAL A 156 7.22 -4.75 -14.46
N TYR A 157 6.11 -4.74 -13.73
CA TYR A 157 5.95 -5.42 -12.44
C TYR A 157 4.87 -6.50 -12.52
N ALA A 158 3.96 -6.38 -13.48
CA ALA A 158 2.86 -7.31 -13.68
C ALA A 158 2.55 -7.50 -15.16
N GLN A 159 1.93 -8.64 -15.51
CA GLN A 159 1.43 -8.90 -16.86
C GLN A 159 0.10 -9.64 -16.80
N LYS A 160 -0.85 -9.23 -17.62
CA LYS A 160 -2.09 -9.97 -17.87
C LYS A 160 -2.35 -10.04 -19.37
N ASP A 161 -3.34 -10.83 -19.78
CA ASP A 161 -3.67 -11.00 -21.20
C ASP A 161 -3.89 -9.63 -21.88
N GLY A 162 -2.99 -9.29 -22.80
CA GLY A 162 -3.03 -8.05 -23.57
C GLY A 162 -2.55 -6.79 -22.85
N ALA A 163 -1.99 -6.85 -21.64
CA ALA A 163 -1.52 -5.66 -20.93
C ALA A 163 -0.28 -5.89 -20.03
N TYR A 164 0.55 -4.85 -19.91
CA TYR A 164 1.67 -4.78 -18.98
C TYR A 164 1.34 -3.82 -17.84
N GLY A 165 1.58 -4.26 -16.60
CA GLY A 165 1.46 -3.45 -15.41
C GLY A 165 2.79 -2.79 -15.08
N VAL A 166 2.82 -1.47 -15.08
CA VAL A 166 3.97 -0.64 -14.67
C VAL A 166 3.65 0.04 -13.34
N GLU A 167 4.67 0.34 -12.56
CA GLU A 167 4.53 1.07 -11.30
C GLU A 167 4.34 2.56 -11.58
N LEU A 168 3.40 3.19 -10.88
CA LEU A 168 3.19 4.63 -10.91
C LEU A 168 2.78 5.11 -9.51
N GLN A 169 3.70 5.66 -8.72
CA GLN A 169 3.39 6.25 -7.41
C GLN A 169 2.74 5.23 -6.45
N GLY A 170 3.33 4.05 -6.39
CA GLY A 170 2.93 2.93 -5.55
C GLY A 170 1.93 1.96 -6.13
N ARG A 171 1.28 2.32 -7.23
CA ARG A 171 0.20 1.53 -7.81
C ARG A 171 0.63 0.95 -9.14
N ILE A 172 0.11 -0.23 -9.43
CA ILE A 172 0.17 -0.79 -10.77
C ILE A 172 -0.85 -0.05 -11.64
N VAL A 173 -0.38 0.44 -12.78
CA VAL A 173 -1.21 0.95 -13.87
C VAL A 173 -0.97 0.12 -15.12
N TRP A 174 -2.03 -0.09 -15.89
CA TRP A 174 -2.03 -1.00 -17.03
C TRP A 174 -1.80 -0.27 -18.34
N VAL A 175 -0.86 -0.77 -19.12
CA VAL A 175 -0.58 -0.37 -20.49
C VAL A 175 -1.03 -1.49 -21.41
N ASP A 176 -1.87 -1.16 -22.41
CA ASP A 176 -2.22 -2.10 -23.47
C ASP A 176 -0.95 -2.53 -24.22
N SER A 177 -0.71 -3.84 -24.29
CA SER A 177 0.42 -4.42 -25.01
C SER A 177 0.46 -4.02 -26.49
N ALA A 178 -0.69 -3.69 -27.11
CA ALA A 178 -0.76 -3.19 -28.48
C ALA A 178 -0.25 -1.75 -28.63
N GLN A 179 -0.13 -0.98 -27.54
CA GLN A 179 0.46 0.36 -27.51
C GLN A 179 1.97 0.33 -27.23
N VAL A 180 2.53 -0.83 -26.85
CA VAL A 180 3.96 -0.99 -26.59
C VAL A 180 4.73 -1.07 -27.91
N GLU A 181 5.77 -0.25 -28.05
CA GLU A 181 6.64 -0.25 -29.23
C GLU A 181 7.60 -1.44 -29.21
N GLU A 182 8.21 -1.69 -28.06
CA GLU A 182 9.28 -2.68 -27.89
C GLU A 182 9.31 -3.20 -26.44
N THR A 183 9.68 -4.47 -26.26
CA THR A 183 10.03 -5.04 -24.95
C THR A 183 11.55 -5.17 -24.88
N ILE A 184 12.13 -4.72 -23.76
CA ILE A 184 13.57 -4.64 -23.57
C ILE A 184 13.93 -5.61 -22.45
N ALA A 185 14.56 -6.73 -22.80
CA ALA A 185 15.03 -7.70 -21.82
C ALA A 185 16.11 -7.10 -20.93
N ARG A 186 16.02 -7.34 -19.62
CA ARG A 186 17.02 -7.00 -18.61
C ARG A 186 17.68 -8.29 -18.14
N SER A 187 18.89 -8.19 -17.59
CA SER A 187 19.62 -9.36 -17.10
C SER A 187 18.83 -10.06 -15.99
N ASP A 188 18.61 -11.38 -16.14
CA ASP A 188 18.00 -12.29 -15.16
C ASP A 188 18.43 -11.96 -13.72
N SER A 189 17.51 -11.42 -12.93
CA SER A 189 17.63 -11.34 -11.46
C SER A 189 16.77 -12.40 -10.76
N GLY A 190 16.02 -13.22 -11.51
CA GLY A 190 15.02 -14.12 -10.96
C GLY A 190 15.61 -15.37 -10.30
N GLY A 191 15.57 -15.41 -8.97
CA GLY A 191 15.59 -16.68 -8.23
C GLY A 191 14.31 -17.50 -8.50
N PRO A 192 14.18 -18.71 -7.92
CA PRO A 192 12.95 -19.48 -8.04
C PRO A 192 11.73 -18.68 -7.54
N ALA A 193 10.62 -18.80 -8.26
CA ALA A 193 9.35 -18.18 -7.89
C ALA A 193 8.59 -19.03 -6.86
N ALA A 194 7.86 -18.38 -5.95
CA ALA A 194 7.02 -19.07 -4.98
C ALA A 194 5.84 -19.78 -5.67
N THR A 195 5.68 -21.06 -5.38
CA THR A 195 4.51 -21.84 -5.79
C THR A 195 3.35 -21.75 -4.78
N SER A 196 3.64 -21.25 -3.58
CA SER A 196 2.68 -21.02 -2.50
C SER A 196 3.19 -19.95 -1.56
N LEU A 197 2.30 -19.23 -0.90
CA LEU A 197 2.65 -18.15 0.02
C LEU A 197 2.04 -18.38 1.41
N PRO A 198 2.84 -18.43 2.49
CA PRO A 198 2.33 -18.34 3.85
C PRO A 198 1.86 -16.91 4.17
N VAL A 199 0.57 -16.78 4.51
CA VAL A 199 -0.01 -15.53 5.03
C VAL A 199 -0.18 -15.68 6.54
N LEU A 200 0.70 -15.04 7.31
CA LEU A 200 0.75 -15.14 8.77
C LEU A 200 -0.37 -14.29 9.37
N MET A 201 -1.09 -14.86 10.34
CA MET A 201 -2.19 -14.22 11.06
C MET A 201 -1.82 -14.05 12.54
N TYR A 202 -1.63 -12.80 12.95
CA TYR A 202 -1.44 -12.34 14.33
C TYR A 202 -2.68 -11.56 14.79
N HIS A 203 -2.83 -11.33 16.09
CA HIS A 203 -3.89 -10.45 16.63
C HIS A 203 -3.30 -9.50 17.68
N PHE A 204 -2.79 -10.04 18.79
CA PHE A 204 -2.44 -9.23 19.96
C PHE A 204 -1.02 -9.47 20.43
N PHE A 205 -0.45 -8.47 21.12
CA PHE A 205 0.92 -8.52 21.63
C PHE A 205 0.98 -8.14 23.11
N TYR A 206 1.98 -8.66 23.81
CA TYR A 206 2.21 -8.33 25.22
C TYR A 206 3.69 -8.39 25.57
N SER A 207 4.09 -7.72 26.66
CA SER A 207 5.47 -7.68 27.14
C SER A 207 5.62 -8.24 28.55
N GLU A 208 6.33 -9.38 28.67
CA GLU A 208 6.69 -9.94 29.98
C GLU A 208 7.65 -9.01 30.74
N ALA A 209 8.49 -8.26 30.02
CA ALA A 209 9.37 -7.26 30.61
C ALA A 209 8.61 -6.11 31.30
N GLU A 210 7.37 -5.83 30.87
CA GLU A 210 6.46 -4.87 31.51
C GLU A 210 5.55 -5.51 32.58
N GLY A 211 5.78 -6.78 32.92
CA GLY A 211 5.01 -7.52 33.92
C GLY A 211 3.65 -8.01 33.43
N GLN A 212 3.41 -8.04 32.12
CA GLN A 212 2.20 -8.62 31.53
C GLN A 212 2.35 -10.13 31.37
N SER A 213 1.22 -10.80 31.11
CA SER A 213 1.18 -12.24 30.86
C SER A 213 0.22 -12.54 29.72
N ARG A 214 0.52 -13.59 28.94
CA ARG A 214 -0.33 -14.06 27.85
C ARG A 214 -1.75 -14.37 28.33
N GLU A 215 -2.74 -13.68 27.78
CA GLU A 215 -4.16 -13.93 28.11
C GLU A 215 -4.71 -15.18 27.43
N ASN A 216 -4.42 -15.35 26.13
CA ASN A 216 -4.84 -16.51 25.35
C ASN A 216 -3.86 -16.78 24.19
N VAL A 217 -4.17 -17.77 23.36
CA VAL A 217 -3.28 -18.23 22.27
C VAL A 217 -3.07 -17.21 21.14
N ASN A 218 -3.89 -16.16 21.04
CA ASN A 218 -3.76 -15.09 20.04
C ASN A 218 -2.82 -13.96 20.50
N PHE A 219 -2.36 -13.98 21.76
CA PHE A 219 -1.37 -13.05 22.30
C PHE A 219 0.04 -13.59 22.10
N VAL A 220 0.86 -12.87 21.34
CA VAL A 220 2.27 -13.18 21.08
C VAL A 220 3.16 -12.24 21.91
N GLU A 221 4.18 -12.80 22.55
CA GLU A 221 5.13 -12.00 23.34
C GLU A 221 6.06 -11.19 22.41
N VAL A 222 6.47 -9.98 22.81
CA VAL A 222 7.26 -9.08 21.94
C VAL A 222 8.57 -9.70 21.47
N GLU A 223 9.32 -10.34 22.37
CA GLU A 223 10.58 -11.02 22.04
C GLU A 223 10.36 -12.33 21.28
N GLU A 224 9.22 -13.01 21.49
CA GLU A 224 8.79 -14.11 20.60
C GLU A 224 8.58 -13.60 19.16
N PHE A 225 7.86 -12.48 18.98
CA PHE A 225 7.64 -11.87 17.67
C PHE A 225 8.96 -11.41 17.04
N ARG A 226 9.85 -10.77 17.82
CA ARG A 226 11.21 -10.40 17.38
C ARG A 226 12.00 -11.62 16.90
N GLY A 227 11.95 -12.72 17.63
CA GLY A 227 12.59 -13.97 17.24
C GLY A 227 12.02 -14.57 15.94
N GLN A 228 10.71 -14.43 15.72
CA GLN A 228 10.06 -14.85 14.48
C GLN A 228 10.53 -14.01 13.28
N LEU A 229 10.57 -12.68 13.40
CA LEU A 229 11.07 -11.80 12.31
C LEU A 229 12.56 -11.99 12.05
N GLN A 230 13.38 -12.20 13.09
CA GLN A 230 14.79 -12.55 12.91
C GLN A 230 14.94 -13.86 12.13
N ALA A 231 14.14 -14.88 12.45
CA ALA A 231 14.18 -16.15 11.75
C ALA A 231 13.78 -16.03 10.28
N LEU A 232 12.86 -15.12 9.93
CA LEU A 232 12.52 -14.77 8.55
C LEU A 232 13.73 -14.11 7.85
N GLN A 233 14.32 -13.09 8.48
CA GLN A 233 15.44 -12.33 7.91
C GLN A 233 16.66 -13.23 7.68
N ASP A 234 17.04 -14.05 8.66
CA ASP A 234 18.16 -15.00 8.58
C ASP A 234 17.98 -16.03 7.46
N ARG A 235 16.73 -16.36 7.13
CA ARG A 235 16.39 -17.29 6.05
C ARG A 235 16.26 -16.59 4.70
N GLY A 236 16.28 -15.27 4.66
CA GLY A 236 16.12 -14.47 3.45
C GLY A 236 14.66 -14.36 2.98
N TYR A 237 13.70 -14.40 3.90
CA TYR A 237 12.31 -14.12 3.57
C TYR A 237 12.07 -12.62 3.39
N VAL A 238 11.26 -12.28 2.39
CA VAL A 238 10.70 -10.93 2.20
C VAL A 238 9.24 -10.89 2.62
N ALA A 239 8.78 -9.78 3.19
CA ALA A 239 7.37 -9.58 3.51
C ALA A 239 6.68 -8.82 2.36
N LEU A 240 5.70 -9.47 1.75
CA LEU A 240 4.92 -8.92 0.65
C LEU A 240 3.85 -7.95 1.13
N THR A 241 3.55 -6.97 0.30
CA THR A 241 2.33 -6.14 0.32
C THR A 241 1.12 -6.91 -0.19
N MET A 242 -0.09 -6.47 0.18
CA MET A 242 -1.32 -7.06 -0.33
C MET A 242 -1.46 -6.91 -1.85
N ARG A 243 -0.83 -5.88 -2.43
CA ARG A 243 -0.80 -5.72 -3.90
C ARG A 243 0.03 -6.81 -4.56
N GLU A 244 1.18 -7.14 -4.01
CA GLU A 244 2.00 -8.27 -4.50
C GLU A 244 1.29 -9.60 -4.30
N VAL A 245 0.61 -9.78 -3.17
CA VAL A 245 -0.23 -10.96 -2.91
C VAL A 245 -1.34 -11.08 -3.98
N GLU A 246 -2.04 -9.98 -4.29
CA GLU A 246 -3.06 -9.94 -5.33
C GLU A 246 -2.50 -10.34 -6.70
N MET A 247 -1.40 -9.70 -7.10
CA MET A 247 -0.76 -9.98 -8.39
C MET A 247 -0.31 -11.43 -8.48
N MET A 248 0.31 -11.99 -7.43
CA MET A 248 0.69 -13.40 -7.38
C MET A 248 -0.53 -14.29 -7.56
N MET A 249 -1.60 -14.05 -6.79
CA MET A 249 -2.79 -14.89 -6.80
C MET A 249 -3.56 -14.84 -8.12
N LYS A 250 -3.54 -13.69 -8.80
CA LYS A 250 -4.09 -13.51 -10.15
C LYS A 250 -3.15 -13.98 -11.28
N GLY A 251 -1.95 -14.44 -10.94
CA GLY A 251 -0.93 -14.89 -11.90
C GLY A 251 -0.29 -13.76 -12.71
N TRP A 252 -0.39 -12.52 -12.21
CA TRP A 252 0.12 -11.33 -12.87
C TRP A 252 1.59 -11.09 -12.59
N ALA A 253 2.08 -11.48 -11.42
CA ALA A 253 3.48 -11.34 -11.02
C ALA A 253 3.99 -12.61 -10.34
N ASP A 254 5.28 -12.88 -10.53
CA ASP A 254 5.98 -13.89 -9.76
C ASP A 254 6.59 -13.22 -8.52
N VAL A 255 6.63 -13.95 -7.41
CA VAL A 255 7.26 -13.47 -6.17
C VAL A 255 8.38 -14.42 -5.75
N PRO A 256 9.44 -13.97 -5.05
CA PRO A 256 10.52 -14.82 -4.59
C PRO A 256 10.00 -16.05 -3.84
N GLU A 257 10.64 -17.20 -4.03
CA GLU A 257 10.30 -18.45 -3.31
C GLU A 257 10.19 -18.23 -1.79
N LYS A 258 11.06 -17.38 -1.25
CA LYS A 258 11.08 -17.00 0.16
C LYS A 258 10.30 -15.71 0.40
N SER A 259 8.99 -15.81 0.26
CA SER A 259 8.08 -14.72 0.56
C SER A 259 7.11 -15.12 1.67
N VAL A 260 6.70 -14.15 2.48
CA VAL A 260 5.58 -14.26 3.43
C VAL A 260 4.68 -13.03 3.28
N ALA A 261 3.44 -13.10 3.72
CA ALA A 261 2.65 -11.90 4.03
C ALA A 261 2.36 -11.88 5.53
N ILE A 262 2.60 -10.74 6.18
CA ILE A 262 2.36 -10.58 7.63
C ILE A 262 1.04 -9.83 7.78
N THR A 263 0.05 -10.45 8.45
CA THR A 263 -1.25 -9.84 8.71
C THR A 263 -1.55 -9.82 10.21
N ILE A 264 -2.16 -8.73 10.67
CA ILE A 264 -2.52 -8.52 12.07
C ILE A 264 -3.98 -8.05 12.11
N ASP A 265 -4.83 -8.80 12.80
CA ASP A 265 -6.26 -8.54 12.85
C ASP A 265 -6.64 -7.56 13.99
N ASP A 266 -7.90 -7.13 13.99
CA ASP A 266 -8.62 -6.40 15.04
C ASP A 266 -8.25 -4.92 15.27
N GLY A 267 -7.04 -4.48 14.89
CA GLY A 267 -6.61 -3.10 15.11
C GLY A 267 -6.41 -2.77 16.59
N ASP A 268 -5.84 -3.69 17.35
CA ASP A 268 -5.60 -3.52 18.78
C ASP A 268 -4.44 -2.54 19.07
N PRO A 269 -4.50 -1.71 20.15
CA PRO A 269 -3.43 -0.77 20.50
C PRO A 269 -2.06 -1.43 20.78
N THR A 270 -2.04 -2.71 21.17
CA THR A 270 -0.79 -3.46 21.41
C THR A 270 0.06 -3.58 20.14
N VAL A 271 -0.55 -3.48 18.95
CA VAL A 271 0.18 -3.49 17.68
C VAL A 271 1.11 -2.30 17.59
N TYR A 272 0.60 -1.08 17.82
CA TYR A 272 1.42 0.13 17.80
C TYR A 272 2.46 0.13 18.93
N GLN A 273 2.08 -0.36 20.11
CA GLN A 273 2.96 -0.36 21.27
C GLN A 273 4.14 -1.35 21.14
N TYR A 274 3.89 -2.54 20.60
CA TYR A 274 4.83 -3.65 20.67
C TYR A 274 5.27 -4.21 19.32
N ALA A 275 4.35 -4.44 18.38
CA ALA A 275 4.70 -5.08 17.10
C ALA A 275 5.34 -4.09 16.11
N TYR A 276 4.79 -2.87 16.03
CA TYR A 276 5.23 -1.84 15.09
C TYR A 276 6.71 -1.45 15.23
N PRO A 277 7.26 -1.20 16.45
CA PRO A 277 8.69 -0.93 16.61
C PRO A 277 9.56 -2.07 16.10
N VAL A 278 9.14 -3.33 16.32
CA VAL A 278 9.86 -4.51 15.85
C VAL A 278 9.80 -4.60 14.32
N LEU A 279 8.63 -4.45 13.70
CA LEU A 279 8.51 -4.44 12.23
C LEU A 279 9.43 -3.38 11.60
N LYS A 280 9.47 -2.18 12.20
CA LYS A 280 10.33 -1.08 11.75
C LYS A 280 11.82 -1.40 11.89
N ASP A 281 12.25 -2.00 13.00
CA ASP A 281 13.64 -2.43 13.21
C ASP A 281 14.11 -3.41 12.11
N PHE A 282 13.21 -4.30 11.65
CA PHE A 282 13.50 -5.29 10.62
C PHE A 282 13.28 -4.80 9.19
N GLY A 283 12.60 -3.67 9.01
CA GLY A 283 12.19 -3.17 7.69
C GLY A 283 11.15 -4.07 7.01
N TYR A 284 10.29 -4.73 7.79
CA TYR A 284 9.23 -5.58 7.25
C TYR A 284 7.91 -4.83 7.11
N ASN A 285 7.26 -5.00 5.96
CA ASN A 285 5.86 -4.63 5.78
C ASN A 285 4.93 -5.56 6.58
N ALA A 286 3.77 -5.04 6.98
CA ALA A 286 2.64 -5.81 7.50
C ALA A 286 1.31 -5.15 7.14
N THR A 287 0.26 -5.95 7.08
CA THR A 287 -1.11 -5.51 6.83
C THR A 287 -1.94 -5.59 8.11
N LEU A 288 -2.56 -4.47 8.49
CA LEU A 288 -3.47 -4.37 9.61
C LEU A 288 -4.92 -4.43 9.12
N PHE A 289 -5.67 -5.45 9.55
CA PHE A 289 -7.10 -5.54 9.29
C PHE A 289 -7.87 -4.86 10.42
N LEU A 290 -8.50 -3.72 10.12
CA LEU A 290 -9.09 -2.85 11.13
C LEU A 290 -10.61 -3.05 11.23
N ILE A 291 -11.12 -3.13 12.45
CA ILE A 291 -12.57 -3.05 12.72
C ILE A 291 -12.94 -1.57 12.75
N THR A 292 -13.21 -1.01 11.57
CA THR A 292 -13.20 0.44 11.37
C THR A 292 -14.32 1.16 12.11
N GLY A 293 -15.44 0.48 12.39
CA GLY A 293 -16.57 1.07 13.14
C GLY A 293 -16.38 1.12 14.65
N TRP A 294 -15.31 0.51 15.19
CA TRP A 294 -14.91 0.66 16.59
C TRP A 294 -13.90 1.79 16.79
N MET A 295 -13.43 2.37 15.70
CA MET A 295 -12.43 3.43 15.71
C MET A 295 -13.10 4.82 15.74
N ASN A 296 -12.28 5.83 16.05
CA ASN A 296 -12.70 7.22 15.89
C ASN A 296 -13.03 7.47 14.40
N PRO A 297 -14.07 8.26 14.06
CA PRO A 297 -14.33 8.66 12.67
C PRO A 297 -13.13 9.21 11.92
N GLN A 298 -12.18 9.83 12.63
CA GLN A 298 -10.87 10.18 12.08
C GLN A 298 -9.85 9.09 12.40
N LEU A 299 -9.02 8.73 11.42
CA LEU A 299 -7.96 7.76 11.61
C LEU A 299 -7.07 8.15 12.79
N PRO A 300 -6.93 7.30 13.84
CA PRO A 300 -6.06 7.56 14.97
C PRO A 300 -4.62 7.82 14.54
N TYR A 301 -3.89 8.61 15.33
CA TYR A 301 -2.51 9.00 15.03
C TYR A 301 -1.58 7.79 14.87
N GLU A 302 -1.80 6.76 15.66
CA GLU A 302 -1.04 5.52 15.67
C GLU A 302 -1.14 4.78 14.34
N PHE A 303 -2.36 4.61 13.82
CA PHE A 303 -2.59 3.99 12.51
C PHE A 303 -2.13 4.86 11.37
N PHE A 304 -2.31 6.18 11.49
CA PHE A 304 -1.74 7.14 10.55
C PHE A 304 -0.23 6.95 10.46
N GLN A 305 0.48 6.96 11.59
CA GLN A 305 1.94 6.83 11.61
C GLN A 305 2.41 5.48 11.09
N MET A 306 1.77 4.37 11.48
CA MET A 306 2.12 3.04 10.97
C MET A 306 2.00 2.96 9.45
N ARG A 307 0.94 3.57 8.90
CA ARG A 307 0.76 3.67 7.45
C ARG A 307 1.83 4.54 6.78
N GLU A 308 2.18 5.68 7.37
CA GLU A 308 3.26 6.53 6.84
C GLU A 308 4.62 5.82 6.88
N ASP A 309 4.82 4.89 7.81
CA ASP A 309 6.03 4.07 7.92
C ASP A 309 5.95 2.77 7.09
N GLY A 310 4.91 2.61 6.26
CA GLY A 310 4.82 1.58 5.22
C GLY A 310 3.92 0.39 5.52
N LEU A 311 3.19 0.36 6.66
CA LEU A 311 2.20 -0.69 6.92
C LEU A 311 0.90 -0.45 6.15
N GLU A 312 0.24 -1.52 5.72
CA GLU A 312 -1.04 -1.43 5.00
C GLU A 312 -2.22 -1.46 5.97
N LEU A 313 -3.25 -0.64 5.72
CA LEU A 313 -4.52 -0.70 6.44
C LEU A 313 -5.58 -1.31 5.52
N GLN A 314 -6.28 -2.34 5.98
CA GLN A 314 -7.29 -3.07 5.21
C GLN A 314 -8.53 -3.35 6.08
N SER A 315 -9.60 -3.86 5.47
CA SER A 315 -10.89 -3.98 6.15
C SER A 315 -11.02 -5.24 6.99
N HIS A 316 -11.47 -5.08 8.25
CA HIS A 316 -12.04 -6.14 9.08
C HIS A 316 -13.53 -5.87 9.38
N SER A 317 -14.26 -5.36 8.38
CA SER A 317 -15.60 -4.78 8.49
C SER A 317 -15.67 -3.43 9.22
N PHE A 318 -16.80 -2.74 9.06
CA PHE A 318 -17.13 -1.56 9.85
C PHE A 318 -17.76 -1.97 11.19
N LEU A 319 -18.96 -2.58 11.17
CA LEU A 319 -19.69 -3.02 12.37
C LEU A 319 -20.11 -4.50 12.31
N MET A 320 -19.55 -5.29 11.40
CA MET A 320 -19.87 -6.72 11.29
C MET A 320 -18.96 -7.65 12.10
N HIS A 321 -17.98 -7.10 12.83
CA HIS A 321 -17.17 -7.85 13.79
C HIS A 321 -17.93 -8.16 15.09
N GLN A 322 -19.04 -8.87 14.96
CA GLN A 322 -19.92 -9.25 16.05
C GLN A 322 -20.73 -10.49 15.70
N GLY A 323 -21.31 -11.11 16.72
CA GLY A 323 -22.29 -12.17 16.52
C GLY A 323 -23.54 -11.65 15.81
N GLY A 324 -24.10 -12.45 14.92
CA GLY A 324 -25.34 -12.11 14.22
C GLY A 324 -25.96 -13.27 13.44
N CYS A 325 -25.29 -14.41 13.37
CA CYS A 325 -25.75 -15.59 12.64
C CYS A 325 -25.68 -16.83 13.53
N LYS A 326 -26.48 -17.86 13.21
CA LYS A 326 -26.43 -19.17 13.89
C LYS A 326 -25.54 -20.19 13.17
N ALA A 327 -25.03 -19.83 12.00
CA ALA A 327 -24.13 -20.64 11.19
C ALA A 327 -22.67 -20.25 11.43
N GLY A 328 -21.73 -21.12 11.04
CA GLY A 328 -20.30 -20.89 11.22
C GLY A 328 -19.93 -20.72 12.70
N HIS A 329 -19.02 -19.79 12.97
CA HIS A 329 -18.67 -19.30 14.31
C HIS A 329 -19.63 -18.22 14.83
N GLY A 330 -20.62 -17.83 14.03
CA GLY A 330 -21.71 -16.93 14.39
C GLY A 330 -21.57 -15.50 13.86
N GLY A 331 -20.61 -15.26 12.96
CA GLY A 331 -20.31 -13.95 12.38
C GLY A 331 -21.49 -13.33 11.65
N ARG A 332 -21.68 -12.03 11.84
CA ARG A 332 -22.81 -11.27 11.29
C ARG A 332 -22.89 -11.32 9.75
N ILE A 333 -21.75 -11.27 9.06
CA ILE A 333 -21.67 -11.24 7.58
C ILE A 333 -22.43 -12.40 6.91
N LEU A 334 -22.51 -13.55 7.56
CA LEU A 334 -23.19 -14.73 7.00
C LEU A 334 -24.70 -14.56 6.84
N CYS A 335 -25.32 -13.69 7.66
CA CYS A 335 -26.76 -13.55 7.83
C CYS A 335 -27.26 -12.11 7.66
N VAL A 336 -26.37 -11.13 7.50
CA VAL A 336 -26.75 -9.71 7.35
C VAL A 336 -27.57 -9.50 6.07
N ASP A 337 -28.44 -8.50 6.06
CA ASP A 337 -29.08 -8.07 4.82
C ASP A 337 -28.02 -7.69 3.78
N HIS A 338 -28.26 -8.02 2.50
CA HIS A 338 -27.26 -7.87 1.45
C HIS A 338 -26.78 -6.42 1.31
N ASP A 339 -27.73 -5.47 1.21
CA ASP A 339 -27.40 -4.06 0.97
C ASP A 339 -26.73 -3.44 2.22
N GLU A 340 -27.13 -3.87 3.42
CA GLU A 340 -26.46 -3.50 4.67
C GLU A 340 -25.00 -4.00 4.69
N GLY A 341 -24.76 -5.25 4.29
CA GLY A 341 -23.41 -5.82 4.23
C GLY A 341 -22.51 -5.12 3.22
N VAL A 342 -23.06 -4.77 2.04
CA VAL A 342 -22.33 -4.02 1.01
C VAL A 342 -21.98 -2.61 1.51
N ALA A 343 -22.93 -1.92 2.15
CA ALA A 343 -22.71 -0.59 2.70
C ALA A 343 -21.66 -0.59 3.82
N ASP A 344 -21.73 -1.54 4.75
CA ASP A 344 -20.75 -1.72 5.83
C ASP A 344 -19.35 -1.95 5.27
N THR A 345 -19.23 -2.83 4.28
CA THR A 345 -17.95 -3.15 3.64
C THR A 345 -17.38 -1.93 2.92
N ARG A 346 -18.15 -1.24 2.08
CA ARG A 346 -17.71 -0.03 1.38
C ARG A 346 -17.26 1.06 2.35
N GLN A 347 -18.01 1.27 3.43
CA GLN A 347 -17.64 2.24 4.47
C GLN A 347 -16.32 1.87 5.14
N SER A 348 -16.09 0.59 5.39
CA SER A 348 -14.81 0.10 5.95
C SER A 348 -13.64 0.33 4.99
N LEU A 349 -13.80 0.02 3.70
CA LEU A 349 -12.78 0.24 2.68
C LEU A 349 -12.47 1.73 2.51
N GLU A 350 -13.49 2.60 2.57
CA GLU A 350 -13.31 4.05 2.52
C GLU A 350 -12.56 4.58 3.75
N TYR A 351 -12.85 4.07 4.94
CA TYR A 351 -12.18 4.48 6.18
C TYR A 351 -10.67 4.23 6.14
N VAL A 352 -10.25 3.09 5.59
CA VAL A 352 -8.82 2.76 5.41
C VAL A 352 -8.21 3.39 4.16
N ASP A 353 -8.88 4.38 3.56
CA ASP A 353 -8.44 5.17 2.41
C ASP A 353 -8.31 4.36 1.10
N GLY A 354 -9.34 3.56 0.79
CA GLY A 354 -9.44 2.81 -0.46
C GLY A 354 -8.86 1.40 -0.39
N GLY A 355 -9.08 0.71 0.75
CA GLY A 355 -8.72 -0.70 0.91
C GLY A 355 -9.39 -1.58 -0.16
N PHE A 356 -8.76 -2.71 -0.48
CA PHE A 356 -9.24 -3.66 -1.48
C PHE A 356 -9.22 -5.11 -0.99
N VAL A 357 -8.72 -5.33 0.24
CA VAL A 357 -8.65 -6.63 0.88
C VAL A 357 -9.56 -6.65 2.11
N TYR A 358 -10.22 -7.77 2.31
CA TYR A 358 -11.10 -8.00 3.44
C TYR A 358 -10.65 -9.19 4.27
N CYS A 359 -10.69 -9.07 5.59
CA CYS A 359 -10.53 -10.20 6.49
C CYS A 359 -11.89 -10.51 7.12
N TYR A 360 -12.39 -11.74 7.01
CA TYR A 360 -13.69 -12.10 7.59
C TYR A 360 -13.59 -12.16 9.12
N PRO A 361 -14.42 -11.41 9.87
CA PRO A 361 -14.58 -11.61 11.30
C PRO A 361 -14.82 -13.08 11.62
N PHE A 362 -14.05 -13.64 12.55
CA PHE A 362 -14.09 -15.05 12.96
C PHE A 362 -13.76 -16.06 11.84
N GLY A 363 -13.36 -15.60 10.65
CA GLY A 363 -13.14 -16.43 9.45
C GLY A 363 -14.42 -16.96 8.79
N ASP A 364 -15.58 -16.44 9.17
CA ASP A 364 -16.87 -16.92 8.70
C ASP A 364 -17.18 -16.44 7.28
N VAL A 365 -17.40 -17.39 6.35
CA VAL A 365 -17.71 -17.08 4.96
C VAL A 365 -18.71 -18.08 4.33
N ASN A 366 -19.72 -17.58 3.63
CA ASN A 366 -20.66 -18.32 2.77
C ASN A 366 -20.83 -17.59 1.43
N ASP A 367 -21.63 -18.11 0.50
CA ASP A 367 -21.75 -17.51 -0.84
C ASP A 367 -22.39 -16.12 -0.78
N HIS A 368 -23.34 -15.91 0.13
CA HIS A 368 -23.91 -14.59 0.43
C HIS A 368 -22.86 -13.56 0.85
N ALA A 369 -21.93 -13.93 1.73
CA ALA A 369 -20.82 -13.07 2.12
C ALA A 369 -19.90 -12.75 0.93
N VAL A 370 -19.65 -13.72 0.04
CA VAL A 370 -18.84 -13.50 -1.17
C VAL A 370 -19.52 -12.52 -2.13
N GLU A 371 -20.83 -12.64 -2.34
CA GLU A 371 -21.62 -11.71 -3.17
C GLU A 371 -21.54 -10.28 -2.63
N ILE A 372 -21.68 -10.11 -1.30
CA ILE A 372 -21.52 -8.81 -0.63
C ILE A 372 -20.14 -8.21 -0.93
N LEU A 373 -19.06 -8.99 -0.75
CA LEU A 373 -17.70 -8.49 -0.94
C LEU A 373 -17.41 -8.14 -2.42
N GLN A 374 -17.91 -8.94 -3.35
CA GLN A 374 -17.80 -8.68 -4.79
C GLN A 374 -18.48 -7.36 -5.17
N GLU A 375 -19.72 -7.16 -4.73
CA GLU A 375 -20.43 -5.90 -5.02
C GLU A 375 -19.78 -4.70 -4.32
N ALA A 376 -19.22 -4.89 -3.13
CA ALA A 376 -18.50 -3.85 -2.41
C ALA A 376 -17.16 -3.45 -3.06
N GLY A 377 -16.64 -4.23 -4.02
CA GLY A 377 -15.40 -3.95 -4.75
C GLY A 377 -14.14 -4.59 -4.15
N VAL A 378 -14.30 -5.54 -3.23
CA VAL A 378 -13.17 -6.30 -2.64
C VAL A 378 -12.54 -7.20 -3.70
N GLN A 379 -11.21 -7.25 -3.73
CA GLN A 379 -10.41 -8.04 -4.68
C GLN A 379 -9.90 -9.36 -4.07
N LEU A 380 -9.66 -9.37 -2.76
CA LEU A 380 -9.16 -10.52 -2.01
C LEU A 380 -9.84 -10.60 -0.65
N ALA A 381 -10.16 -11.80 -0.18
CA ALA A 381 -10.65 -11.99 1.17
C ALA A 381 -10.04 -13.20 1.90
N PHE A 382 -9.66 -12.99 3.16
CA PHE A 382 -9.00 -13.97 4.00
C PHE A 382 -9.90 -14.54 5.09
N THR A 383 -9.81 -15.85 5.26
CA THR A 383 -10.50 -16.65 6.28
C THR A 383 -9.54 -17.01 7.43
N THR A 384 -10.00 -17.87 8.34
CA THR A 384 -9.16 -18.49 9.38
C THR A 384 -8.79 -19.95 9.08
N GLU A 385 -9.18 -20.47 7.90
CA GLU A 385 -8.80 -21.81 7.44
C GLU A 385 -7.27 -21.92 7.36
N TYR A 386 -6.72 -23.02 7.89
CA TYR A 386 -5.27 -23.19 7.96
C TYR A 386 -4.70 -23.60 6.60
N GLY A 387 -3.81 -22.79 6.06
CA GLY A 387 -3.09 -23.15 4.82
C GLY A 387 -2.28 -22.02 4.23
N LYS A 388 -1.41 -22.38 3.29
CA LYS A 388 -0.74 -21.44 2.37
C LYS A 388 -1.66 -21.15 1.19
N ILE A 389 -1.60 -19.93 0.68
CA ILE A 389 -2.31 -19.56 -0.54
C ILE A 389 -1.50 -19.98 -1.76
N LYS A 390 -2.18 -20.20 -2.89
CA LYS A 390 -1.54 -20.51 -4.18
C LYS A 390 -2.41 -19.98 -5.33
N PRO A 391 -1.81 -19.61 -6.48
CA PRO A 391 -2.56 -19.19 -7.66
C PRO A 391 -3.66 -20.19 -8.03
N GLY A 392 -4.81 -19.68 -8.48
CA GLY A 392 -5.99 -20.48 -8.85
C GLY A 392 -6.89 -20.90 -7.67
N MET A 393 -6.59 -20.51 -6.44
CA MET A 393 -7.55 -20.56 -5.34
C MET A 393 -8.65 -19.50 -5.51
N ASP A 394 -9.79 -19.72 -4.84
CA ASP A 394 -10.85 -18.72 -4.73
C ASP A 394 -10.34 -17.49 -3.95
N LEU A 395 -10.28 -16.35 -4.64
CA LEU A 395 -9.78 -15.08 -4.11
C LEU A 395 -10.59 -14.57 -2.91
N TYR A 396 -11.84 -15.02 -2.75
CA TYR A 396 -12.71 -14.61 -1.64
C TYR A 396 -12.71 -15.60 -0.47
N ARG A 397 -11.88 -16.66 -0.51
CA ARG A 397 -11.83 -17.72 0.50
C ARG A 397 -10.39 -18.15 0.80
N LEU A 398 -9.47 -17.18 0.89
CA LEU A 398 -8.05 -17.47 1.06
C LEU A 398 -7.74 -17.94 2.50
N PRO A 399 -7.00 -19.05 2.67
CA PRO A 399 -6.56 -19.50 3.99
C PRO A 399 -5.42 -18.64 4.53
N ARG A 400 -5.18 -18.73 5.85
CA ARG A 400 -4.05 -18.10 6.54
C ARG A 400 -3.40 -19.06 7.54
N ILE A 401 -2.17 -18.75 7.94
CA ILE A 401 -1.43 -19.47 8.96
C ILE A 401 -1.60 -18.73 10.28
N ARG A 402 -2.40 -19.28 11.19
CA ARG A 402 -2.51 -18.77 12.56
C ARG A 402 -1.17 -18.87 13.27
N VAL A 403 -0.64 -17.75 13.73
CA VAL A 403 0.49 -17.74 14.67
C VAL A 403 -0.08 -17.83 16.08
N THR A 404 0.29 -18.91 16.77
CA THR A 404 -0.15 -19.18 18.15
C THR A 404 0.95 -18.73 19.10
N GLY A 405 0.68 -17.78 19.99
CA GLY A 405 1.66 -17.32 20.97
C GLY A 405 2.13 -18.45 21.89
N GLY A 406 3.42 -18.47 22.20
CA GLY A 406 4.12 -19.51 22.95
C GLY A 406 4.13 -20.89 22.29
N ALA A 407 3.88 -20.96 20.98
CA ALA A 407 4.05 -22.18 20.19
C ALA A 407 5.54 -22.53 19.97
N GLY A 408 6.42 -21.55 20.12
CA GLY A 408 7.86 -21.69 19.95
C GLY A 408 8.30 -21.53 18.49
N LEU A 409 9.55 -21.11 18.33
CA LEU A 409 10.13 -20.73 17.03
C LEU A 409 10.17 -21.89 16.02
N ASP A 410 10.43 -23.11 16.48
CA ASP A 410 10.46 -24.30 15.60
C ASP A 410 9.11 -24.56 14.93
N ARG A 411 8.00 -24.32 15.66
CA ARG A 411 6.65 -24.50 15.10
C ARG A 411 6.33 -23.40 14.10
N PHE A 412 6.77 -22.18 14.37
CA PHE A 412 6.64 -21.05 13.45
C PHE A 412 7.40 -21.32 12.13
N ILE A 413 8.66 -21.74 12.20
CA ILE A 413 9.48 -22.05 11.02
C ILE A 413 8.83 -23.17 10.18
N LYS A 414 8.36 -24.24 10.84
CA LYS A 414 7.67 -25.35 10.15
C LYS A 414 6.38 -24.94 9.46
N SER A 415 5.73 -23.85 9.88
CA SER A 415 4.51 -23.37 9.23
C SER A 415 4.79 -22.59 7.95
N ILE A 416 5.94 -21.92 7.85
CA ILE A 416 6.31 -21.13 6.67
C ILE A 416 7.04 -21.95 5.61
N GLU A 417 7.81 -22.96 6.01
CA GLU A 417 8.41 -24.00 5.15
C GLU A 417 7.35 -24.97 4.62
#